data_AF-A0A2H0LWA9-F1
#
_entry.id   AF-A0A2H0LWA9-F1
#
_cell.length_a   1.000
_cell.length_b   1.000
_cell.length_c   1.000
_cell.angle_alpha   90.00
_cell.angle_beta   90.00
_cell.angle_gamma   90.00
#
_symmetry.space_group_name_H-M   'P 1'
#
loop_
_entity.id
_entity.type
_entity.pdbx_description
1 polymer ?
#
loop_
_entity_poly.entity_id
_entity_poly.type
_entity_poly.pdbx_seq_one_letter_code
_entity_poly.pdbx_strand_id
1 'polypeptide(L)' 'MLKAYKKYAASKVTDDAALIEKLGKKVKLVEGRYENIKITTAEDLLFAGLIAKRLKNAI' A
#
# COMPACT_ATOMS: atom_id res chain seq x y z
N MET A 1 -15.74 0.33 2.77
CA MET A 1 -15.01 -0.86 3.28
C MET A 1 -15.92 -2.07 3.49
N LEU A 2 -16.66 -2.17 4.60
CA LEU A 2 -17.31 -3.43 5.04
C LEU A 2 -18.26 -4.07 4.01
N LYS A 3 -19.05 -3.26 3.29
CA LYS A 3 -19.92 -3.74 2.21
C LYS A 3 -19.15 -4.38 1.04
N ALA A 4 -17.94 -3.87 0.78
CA ALA A 4 -17.08 -4.32 -0.32
C ALA A 4 -16.47 -5.67 0.01
N TYR A 5 -15.92 -5.79 1.22
CA TYR A 5 -15.42 -7.03 1.77
C TYR A 5 -16.50 -8.11 1.82
N LYS A 6 -17.69 -7.82 2.32
CA LYS A 6 -18.78 -8.82 2.35
C LYS A 6 -19.21 -9.32 0.97
N LYS A 7 -19.16 -8.47 -0.06
CA LYS A 7 -19.62 -8.81 -1.41
C LYS A 7 -18.54 -9.46 -2.29
N TYR A 8 -17.27 -9.11 -2.06
CA TYR A 8 -16.17 -9.44 -2.98
C TYR A 8 -14.94 -10.00 -2.25
N ALA A 9 -15.03 -10.44 -0.98
CA ALA A 9 -13.91 -11.02 -0.22
C ALA A 9 -13.26 -12.22 -0.90
N ALA A 10 -14.04 -13.05 -1.61
CA ALA A 10 -13.51 -14.20 -2.35
C ALA A 10 -13.00 -13.84 -3.75
N SER A 11 -13.12 -12.58 -4.17
CA SER A 11 -12.65 -12.14 -5.47
C SER A 11 -11.16 -11.87 -5.43
N LYS A 12 -10.45 -12.19 -6.51
CA LYS A 12 -9.02 -11.94 -6.65
C LYS A 12 -8.77 -10.43 -6.80
N VAL A 13 -8.65 -9.73 -5.68
CA VAL A 13 -8.25 -8.31 -5.59
C VAL A 13 -6.93 -8.22 -4.84
N THR A 14 -6.09 -7.27 -5.24
CA THR A 14 -4.72 -7.11 -4.73
C THR A 14 -4.63 -6.11 -3.58
N ASP A 15 -5.58 -5.20 -3.49
CA ASP A 15 -5.61 -4.10 -2.54
C ASP A 15 -7.04 -3.64 -2.27
N ASP A 16 -7.17 -2.79 -1.24
CA ASP A 16 -8.42 -2.23 -0.77
C ASP A 16 -9.09 -1.27 -1.75
N ALA A 17 -8.31 -0.51 -2.54
CA ALA A 17 -8.87 0.44 -3.49
C ALA A 17 -9.58 -0.31 -4.61
N ALA A 18 -8.96 -1.35 -5.18
CA ALA A 18 -9.56 -2.21 -6.19
C ALA A 18 -10.89 -2.85 -5.72
N LEU A 19 -10.96 -3.23 -4.43
CA LEU A 19 -12.18 -3.76 -3.84
C LEU A 19 -13.33 -2.72 -3.79
N ILE A 20 -13.00 -1.46 -3.52
CA ILE A 20 -13.95 -0.35 -3.46
C ILE A 20 -14.39 0.07 -4.87
N GLU A 21 -13.48 0.06 -5.83
CA GLU A 21 -13.78 0.31 -7.24
C GLU A 21 -14.77 -0.71 -7.81
N LYS A 22 -14.65 -2.00 -7.44
CA LYS A 22 -15.63 -3.04 -7.82
C LYS A 22 -17.04 -2.80 -7.30
N LEU A 23 -17.22 -2.02 -6.24
CA LEU A 23 -18.54 -1.57 -5.79
C LEU A 23 -19.11 -0.40 -6.63
N GLY A 24 -18.40 0.05 -7.67
CA GLY A 24 -18.75 1.24 -8.46
C GLY A 24 -18.47 2.55 -7.72
N LYS A 25 -17.65 2.53 -6.66
CA LYS A 25 -17.29 3.73 -5.91
C LYS A 25 -15.99 4.31 -6.44
N LYS A 26 -15.90 5.64 -6.46
CA LYS A 26 -14.67 6.35 -6.81
C LYS A 26 -13.68 6.30 -5.66
N VAL A 27 -12.42 6.04 -5.98
CA VAL A 27 -11.26 6.22 -5.10
C VAL A 27 -10.50 7.47 -5.51
N LYS A 28 -9.70 8.02 -4.61
CA LYS A 28 -8.84 9.19 -4.89
C LYS A 28 -7.38 8.76 -4.77
N LEU A 29 -6.56 9.17 -5.74
CA LEU A 29 -5.12 9.08 -5.65
C LEU A 29 -4.58 10.30 -4.89
N VAL A 30 -3.61 10.07 -4.03
CA VAL A 30 -2.88 11.11 -3.29
C VAL A 30 -1.39 10.87 -3.50
N GLU A 31 -0.61 11.95 -3.49
CA GLU A 31 0.84 11.85 -3.67
C GLU A 31 1.47 11.08 -2.50
N GLY A 32 2.24 10.06 -2.85
CA GLY A 32 2.97 9.21 -1.91
C GLY A 32 4.43 9.63 -1.77
N ARG A 33 5.13 8.99 -0.83
CA ARG A 33 6.58 9.11 -0.70
C ARG A 33 7.27 7.94 -1.39
N TYR A 34 8.35 8.19 -2.12
CA TYR A 34 9.16 7.14 -2.76
C TYR A 34 9.77 6.17 -1.73
N GLU A 35 10.00 6.65 -0.51
CA GLU A 35 10.53 5.88 0.61
C GLU A 35 9.53 4.90 1.21
N ASN A 36 8.24 4.98 0.84
CA ASN A 36 7.20 4.07 1.33
C ASN A 36 7.22 2.73 0.58
N ILE A 37 8.35 2.03 0.69
CA ILE A 37 8.57 0.76 0.02
C ILE A 37 7.86 -0.39 0.74
N LYS A 38 7.43 -1.39 -0.04
CA LYS A 38 6.97 -2.67 0.51
C LYS A 38 8.18 -3.61 0.59
N ILE A 39 8.49 -4.11 1.79
CA ILE A 39 9.51 -5.14 1.99
C ILE A 39 8.88 -6.48 1.59
N THR A 40 9.38 -7.06 0.51
CA THR A 40 8.88 -8.31 -0.10
C THR A 40 9.94 -9.40 -0.18
N THR A 41 11.22 -9.02 -0.18
CA THR A 41 12.36 -9.95 -0.13
C THR A 41 13.35 -9.56 0.97
N ALA A 42 14.37 -10.39 1.20
CA ALA A 42 15.40 -10.11 2.19
C ALA A 42 16.31 -8.94 1.74
N GLU A 43 16.54 -8.80 0.43
CA GLU A 43 17.34 -7.73 -0.16
C GLU A 43 16.72 -6.34 0.08
N ASP A 44 15.39 -6.25 0.16
CA ASP A 44 14.67 -5.01 0.47
C ASP A 44 15.08 -4.41 1.83
N LEU A 45 15.56 -5.25 2.77
CA LEU A 45 16.01 -4.79 4.10
C LEU A 45 17.23 -3.86 4.02
N LEU A 46 18.11 -4.06 3.03
CA LEU A 46 19.25 -3.18 2.81
C LEU A 46 18.77 -1.76 2.47
N PHE A 47 17.82 -1.66 1.54
CA PHE A 47 17.23 -0.38 1.15
C PHE A 47 16.42 0.26 2.28
N ALA A 48 15.61 -0.54 2.99
CA ALA A 48 14.83 -0.06 4.14
C ALA A 48 15.73 0.53 5.23
N GLY A 49 16.88 -0.12 5.51
CA GLY A 49 17.87 0.39 6.47
C GLY A 49 18.48 1.73 6.06
N LEU A 50 18.83 1.89 4.78
CA LEU A 50 19.34 3.16 4.25
C LEU A 50 18.30 4.28 4.31
N ILE A 51 17.06 3.98 3.93
CA ILE A 51 15.93 4.91 4.03
C ILE A 51 15.73 5.35 5.49
N ALA A 52 15.67 4.40 6.43
CA ALA A 52 15.47 4.68 7.85
C ALA A 52 16.60 5.55 8.43
N LYS A 53 17.86 5.28 8.07
CA LYS A 53 19.01 6.09 8.49
C LYS A 53 18.92 7.51 7.95
N ARG A 54 18.58 7.68 6.66
CA ARG A 54 18.39 9.01 6.05
C ARG A 54 17.28 9.79 6.75
N LEU A 55 16.15 9.15 7.03
CA LEU A 55 15.01 9.78 7.69
C LEU A 55 15.35 10.21 9.13
N LYS A 56 16.13 9.42 9.88
CA LYS A 56 16.60 9.81 11.22
C LYS A 56 17.51 11.03 11.21
N ASN A 57 18.34 11.20 10.17
CA ASN A 57 19.28 12.32 10.06
C ASN A 57 18.62 13.61 9.53
N ALA A 58 17.41 13.52 9.00
CA ALA A 58 16.65 14.64 8.45
C ALA A 58 15.70 15.30 9.48
N ILE A 59 15.69 14.81 10.73
CA ILE A 59 14.86 15.26 11.85
C ILE A 59 15.77 15.84 12.93
#